data_AF-A0A8J6Z384-F1
#
_entry.id   AF-A0A8J6Z384-F1
#
_cell.length_a   1.000
_cell.length_b   1.000
_cell.length_c   1.000
_cell.angle_alpha   90.00
_cell.angle_beta   90.00
_cell.angle_gamma   90.00
#
_symmetry.space_group_name_H-M   'P 1'
#
loop_
_entity.id
_entity.type
_entity.pdbx_description
1 polymer ?
#
loop_
_entity_poly.entity_id
_entity_poly.type
_entity_poly.pdbx_seq_one_letter_code
_entity_poly.pdbx_strand_id
1 'polypeptide(L)'
;MTKLNIRNCARCKKIFIPVSGEKICADCRAADLELEERVKNYVRDHPGITVNQLIEGSGAPRNLVWRMIQQGQFENSGLKGAEYPCANCGKIITRGTYCSDCMGKLKQNAQKFANAMNSKRKRAAEKKAQESSGKTFSESMYDALDNSRTR
;
A
#
# COMPACT_ATOMS: atom_id res chain seq x y z
N MET A 1 -12.06 21.96 -15.22
CA MET A 1 -13.14 20.96 -15.13
C MET A 1 -12.54 19.66 -14.61
N THR A 2 -12.88 19.24 -13.40
CA THR A 2 -12.36 18.00 -12.79
C THR A 2 -12.97 16.82 -13.54
N LYS A 3 -12.14 16.02 -14.22
CA LYS A 3 -12.59 14.85 -14.98
C LYS A 3 -13.23 13.83 -14.03
N LEU A 4 -14.56 13.69 -14.09
CA LEU A 4 -15.27 12.63 -13.37
C LEU A 4 -14.81 11.27 -13.89
N ASN A 5 -14.20 10.48 -13.01
CA ASN A 5 -13.73 9.14 -13.34
C ASN A 5 -14.90 8.18 -13.16
N ILE A 6 -15.53 7.74 -14.25
CA ILE A 6 -16.66 6.82 -14.19
C ILE A 6 -16.14 5.41 -14.47
N ARG A 7 -16.56 4.43 -13.67
CA ARG A 7 -16.13 3.03 -13.80
C ARG A 7 -17.30 2.07 -13.64
N ASN A 8 -17.13 0.86 -14.18
CA ASN A 8 -18.05 -0.24 -13.94
C ASN A 8 -17.57 -1.04 -12.72
N CYS A 9 -18.49 -1.34 -11.81
CA CYS A 9 -18.22 -2.19 -10.65
C CYS A 9 -17.72 -3.57 -11.11
N ALA A 10 -16.58 -4.04 -10.59
CA ALA A 10 -16.03 -5.33 -10.95
C ALA A 10 -16.98 -6.50 -10.64
N ARG A 11 -17.82 -6.36 -9.59
CA ARG A 11 -18.74 -7.38 -9.08
C ARG A 11 -20.11 -7.36 -9.76
N CYS A 12 -20.87 -6.26 -9.64
CA CYS A 12 -22.24 -6.18 -10.16
C CYS A 12 -22.37 -5.44 -11.51
N LYS A 13 -21.26 -4.96 -12.08
CA LYS A 13 -21.20 -4.20 -13.34
C LYS A 13 -21.92 -2.85 -13.36
N LYS A 14 -22.61 -2.44 -12.29
CA LYS A 14 -23.19 -1.10 -12.12
C LYS A 14 -22.15 -0.01 -12.30
N ILE A 15 -22.52 1.05 -13.00
CA ILE A 15 -21.68 2.24 -13.20
C ILE A 15 -21.64 3.05 -11.91
N PHE A 16 -20.45 3.48 -11.50
CA PHE A 16 -20.25 4.29 -10.30
C PHE A 16 -19.04 5.21 -10.44
N ILE A 17 -18.94 6.20 -9.56
CA ILE A 17 -17.78 7.08 -9.45
C ILE A 17 -16.94 6.59 -8.25
N PRO A 18 -15.70 6.11 -8.46
CA PRO A 18 -14.82 5.72 -7.38
C PRO A 18 -14.29 6.97 -6.66
N VAL A 19 -14.20 6.91 -5.34
CA VAL A 19 -13.71 8.01 -4.49
C VAL A 19 -12.19 7.96 -4.36
N SER A 20 -11.65 6.75 -4.21
CA SER A 20 -10.24 6.46 -3.94
C SER A 20 -9.73 5.29 -4.79
N GLY A 21 -10.09 5.30 -6.08
CA GLY A 21 -9.60 4.31 -7.05
C GLY A 21 -10.21 2.91 -6.92
N GLU A 22 -11.35 2.80 -6.25
CA GLU A 22 -11.91 1.50 -5.89
C GLU A 22 -12.49 0.77 -7.10
N LYS A 23 -12.55 -0.56 -6.98
CA LYS A 23 -12.95 -1.45 -8.07
C LYS A 23 -14.42 -1.89 -7.98
N ILE A 24 -15.08 -1.65 -6.85
CA ILE A 24 -16.47 -2.04 -6.58
C ILE A 24 -17.27 -0.84 -6.11
N CYS A 25 -18.57 -0.82 -6.40
CA CYS A 25 -19.49 0.24 -5.97
C CYS A 25 -19.76 0.19 -4.46
N ALA A 26 -20.35 1.26 -3.93
CA ALA A 26 -20.71 1.40 -2.51
C ALA A 26 -21.63 0.26 -2.02
N ASP A 27 -22.68 -0.08 -2.79
CA ASP A 27 -23.60 -1.18 -2.47
C ASP A 27 -22.84 -2.51 -2.32
N CYS A 28 -21.86 -2.75 -3.20
CA CYS A 28 -21.08 -3.98 -3.13
C CYS A 28 -20.14 -3.99 -1.92
N ARG A 29 -19.56 -2.84 -1.58
CA ARG A 29 -18.75 -2.68 -0.38
C ARG A 29 -19.57 -2.88 0.89
N ALA A 30 -20.78 -2.32 0.96
CA ALA A 30 -21.66 -2.47 2.11
C ALA A 30 -21.98 -3.95 2.37
N ALA A 31 -22.34 -4.70 1.33
CA ALA A 31 -22.55 -6.14 1.46
C ALA A 31 -21.28 -6.93 1.86
N ASP A 32 -20.08 -6.49 1.45
CA ASP A 32 -18.83 -7.09 1.96
C ASP A 32 -18.66 -6.81 3.47
N LEU A 33 -18.96 -5.59 3.92
CA LEU A 33 -18.87 -5.21 5.33
C LEU A 33 -19.85 -6.01 6.21
N GLU A 34 -21.08 -6.23 5.73
CA GLU A 34 -22.06 -7.06 6.43
C GLU A 34 -21.59 -8.52 6.59
N LEU A 35 -20.97 -9.08 5.54
CA LEU A 35 -20.37 -10.42 5.63
C LEU A 35 -19.19 -10.44 6.59
N GLU A 36 -18.31 -9.43 6.56
CA GLU A 36 -17.18 -9.32 7.50
C GLU A 36 -17.65 -9.22 8.95
N GLU A 37 -18.72 -8.47 9.21
CA GLU A 37 -19.31 -8.36 10.54
C GLU A 37 -19.90 -9.70 11.00
N ARG A 38 -20.62 -10.40 10.13
CA ARG A 38 -21.14 -11.75 10.44
C ARG A 38 -20.03 -12.72 10.80
N VAL A 39 -18.91 -12.74 10.06
CA VAL A 39 -17.76 -13.59 10.36
C VAL A 39 -17.16 -13.23 11.72
N LYS A 40 -17.01 -11.93 12.03
CA LYS A 40 -16.49 -11.48 13.34
C LYS A 40 -17.38 -11.92 14.50
N ASN A 41 -18.69 -11.76 14.36
CA ASN A 41 -19.65 -12.18 15.37
C ASN A 41 -19.59 -13.71 15.57
N TYR A 42 -19.54 -14.47 14.48
CA TYR A 42 -19.43 -15.93 14.55
C TYR A 42 -18.16 -16.39 15.28
N VAL A 43 -17.00 -15.79 14.99
CA VAL A 43 -15.74 -16.12 15.69
C VAL A 43 -15.81 -15.76 17.18
N ARG A 44 -16.45 -14.64 17.52
CA ARG A 44 -16.61 -14.20 18.91
C ARG A 44 -17.50 -15.16 19.71
N ASP A 45 -18.59 -15.62 19.10
CA ASP A 45 -19.57 -16.48 19.75
C ASP A 45 -19.10 -17.95 19.80
N HIS A 46 -18.11 -18.31 18.97
CA HIS A 46 -17.52 -19.64 18.90
C HIS A 46 -15.98 -19.62 19.00
N PRO A 47 -15.40 -19.46 20.20
CA PRO A 47 -13.96 -19.44 20.39
C PRO A 47 -13.33 -20.82 20.06
N GLY A 48 -12.14 -20.82 19.46
CA GLY A 48 -11.40 -22.06 19.22
C GLY A 48 -11.88 -22.92 18.03
N ILE A 49 -12.83 -22.43 17.23
CA ILE A 49 -13.29 -23.10 16.01
C ILE A 49 -12.21 -23.24 14.95
N THR A 50 -12.43 -24.13 13.99
CA THR A 50 -11.57 -24.26 12.81
C THR A 50 -11.96 -23.29 11.69
N VAL A 51 -11.02 -22.94 10.81
CA VAL A 51 -11.29 -22.10 9.62
C VAL A 51 -12.38 -22.71 8.73
N ASN A 52 -12.42 -24.03 8.57
CA ASN A 52 -13.45 -24.68 7.75
C ASN A 52 -14.85 -24.54 8.38
N GLN A 53 -14.98 -24.77 9.69
CA GLN A 53 -16.23 -24.55 10.42
C GLN A 53 -16.65 -23.08 10.38
N LEU A 54 -15.71 -22.15 10.45
CA LEU A 54 -16.00 -20.72 10.30
C LEU A 54 -16.60 -20.41 8.92
N ILE A 55 -16.03 -20.95 7.84
CA ILE A 55 -16.53 -20.74 6.47
C ILE A 55 -17.95 -21.31 6.34
N GLU A 56 -18.17 -22.53 6.82
CA GLU A 56 -19.47 -23.21 6.74
C GLU A 56 -20.53 -22.50 7.60
N GLY A 57 -20.19 -22.17 8.86
CA GLY A 57 -21.12 -21.60 9.82
C GLY A 57 -21.44 -20.11 9.60
N SER A 58 -20.48 -19.32 9.11
CA SER A 58 -20.73 -17.91 8.76
C SER A 58 -21.41 -17.74 7.40
N GLY A 59 -21.39 -18.75 6.54
CA GLY A 59 -21.85 -18.69 5.15
C GLY A 59 -21.05 -17.70 4.29
N ALA A 60 -19.90 -17.24 4.78
CA ALA A 60 -19.08 -16.25 4.10
C ALA A 60 -18.17 -16.90 3.06
N PRO A 61 -17.85 -16.23 1.94
CA PRO A 61 -16.96 -16.78 0.92
C PRO A 61 -15.58 -17.12 1.50
N ARG A 62 -15.01 -18.28 1.15
CA ARG A 62 -13.67 -18.72 1.59
C ARG A 62 -12.61 -17.62 1.42
N ASN A 63 -12.61 -16.93 0.27
CA ASN A 63 -11.65 -15.86 -0.01
C ASN A 63 -11.78 -14.66 0.94
N LEU A 64 -12.99 -14.36 1.42
CA LEU A 64 -13.23 -13.30 2.40
C LEU A 64 -12.62 -13.68 3.75
N VAL A 65 -12.91 -14.90 4.22
CA VAL A 65 -12.39 -15.40 5.51
C VAL A 65 -10.87 -15.41 5.52
N TRP A 66 -10.22 -15.93 4.48
CA TRP A 66 -8.76 -15.92 4.37
C TRP A 66 -8.17 -14.52 4.30
N ARG A 67 -8.83 -13.58 3.62
CA ARG A 67 -8.42 -12.17 3.62
C ARG A 67 -8.43 -11.59 5.04
N MET A 68 -9.47 -11.87 5.82
CA MET A 68 -9.59 -11.39 7.20
C MET A 68 -8.54 -12.02 8.12
N ILE A 69 -8.24 -13.32 7.95
CA ILE A 69 -7.15 -14.01 8.66
C ILE A 69 -5.81 -13.35 8.33
N GLN A 70 -5.52 -13.12 7.05
CA GLN A 70 -4.27 -12.47 6.62
C GLN A 70 -4.12 -11.04 7.14
N GLN A 71 -5.24 -10.33 7.32
CA GLN A 71 -5.29 -9.01 7.95
C GLN A 71 -5.11 -9.04 9.47
N GLY A 72 -5.09 -10.23 10.10
CA GLY A 72 -4.90 -10.38 11.54
C GLY A 72 -6.16 -10.12 12.37
N GLN A 73 -7.36 -10.19 11.78
CA GLN A 73 -8.61 -9.85 12.46
C GLN A 73 -9.00 -10.81 13.61
N PHE A 74 -8.38 -12.00 13.70
CA PHE A 74 -8.76 -13.07 14.64
C PHE A 74 -7.60 -13.57 15.51
N GLU A 75 -6.53 -12.78 15.66
CA GLU A 75 -5.29 -13.22 16.32
C GLU A 75 -5.52 -13.68 17.78
N ASN A 76 -6.49 -13.07 18.48
CA ASN A 76 -6.79 -13.37 19.89
C ASN A 76 -7.97 -14.34 20.08
N SER A 77 -8.56 -14.87 19.00
CA SER A 77 -9.79 -15.67 19.06
C SER A 77 -9.54 -17.18 19.20
N GLY A 78 -8.27 -17.61 19.18
CA GLY A 78 -7.90 -19.03 19.25
C GLY A 78 -8.27 -19.84 18.00
N LEU A 79 -8.49 -19.17 16.86
CA LEU A 79 -8.90 -19.79 15.60
C LEU A 79 -7.89 -20.85 15.15
N LYS A 80 -8.35 -22.09 14.96
CA LYS A 80 -7.51 -23.24 14.57
C LYS A 80 -7.46 -23.40 13.05
N GLY A 81 -6.33 -23.85 12.52
CA GLY A 81 -6.15 -24.07 11.08
C GLY A 81 -6.00 -22.78 10.26
N ALA A 82 -5.64 -21.67 10.91
CA ALA A 82 -5.30 -20.39 10.26
C ALA A 82 -3.85 -20.35 9.76
N GLU A 83 -3.24 -21.51 9.53
CA GLU A 83 -1.85 -21.68 9.09
C GLU A 83 -1.79 -21.76 7.57
N TYR A 84 -0.91 -20.97 6.95
CA TYR A 84 -0.73 -20.93 5.50
C TYR A 84 0.72 -20.56 5.13
N PRO A 85 1.18 -20.90 3.92
CA PRO A 85 2.56 -20.62 3.52
C PRO A 85 2.78 -19.12 3.24
N CYS A 86 3.93 -18.61 3.66
CA CYS A 86 4.45 -17.30 3.28
C CYS A 86 4.56 -17.18 1.76
N ALA A 87 4.04 -16.09 1.19
CA ALA A 87 4.02 -15.88 -0.26
C ALA A 87 5.41 -15.79 -0.91
N ASN A 88 6.47 -15.53 -0.14
CA ASN A 88 7.84 -15.41 -0.65
C ASN A 88 8.70 -16.66 -0.41
N CYS A 89 8.62 -17.28 0.78
CA CYS A 89 9.53 -18.38 1.15
C CYS A 89 8.84 -19.67 1.56
N GLY A 90 7.50 -19.73 1.56
CA GLY A 90 6.75 -20.93 1.93
C GLY A 90 6.70 -21.27 3.42
N LYS A 91 7.46 -20.59 4.30
CA LYS A 91 7.38 -20.78 5.76
C LYS A 91 5.93 -20.61 6.23
N ILE A 92 5.42 -21.54 7.05
CA ILE A 92 4.08 -21.47 7.60
C ILE A 92 3.94 -20.24 8.52
N ILE A 93 2.88 -19.47 8.28
CA ILE A 93 2.52 -18.26 9.01
C ILE A 93 1.04 -18.31 9.40
N THR A 94 0.68 -17.58 10.43
CA THR A 94 -0.70 -17.46 10.95
C THR A 94 -1.33 -16.10 10.65
N ARG A 95 -0.52 -15.12 10.25
CA ARG A 95 -0.95 -13.75 9.93
C ARG A 95 -0.03 -13.09 8.90
N GLY A 96 -0.56 -12.07 8.22
CA GLY A 96 0.16 -11.30 7.20
C GLY A 96 0.40 -12.08 5.90
N THR A 97 0.93 -11.42 4.88
CA THR A 97 1.24 -12.08 3.59
C THR A 97 2.62 -12.73 3.57
N TYR A 98 3.53 -12.22 4.41
CA TYR A 98 4.93 -12.64 4.47
C TYR A 98 5.33 -12.94 5.91
N CYS A 99 6.23 -13.89 6.11
CA CYS A 99 6.82 -14.14 7.43
C CYS A 99 7.66 -12.94 7.91
N SER A 100 7.95 -12.89 9.21
CA SER A 100 8.76 -11.85 9.86
C SER A 100 10.10 -11.60 9.15
N ASP A 101 10.76 -12.68 8.73
CA ASP A 101 12.08 -12.61 8.07
C ASP A 101 11.97 -11.95 6.68
N CYS A 102 10.97 -12.35 5.90
CA CYS A 102 10.74 -11.78 4.57
C CYS A 102 10.30 -10.32 4.67
N MET A 103 9.42 -9.99 5.63
CA MET A 103 8.99 -8.62 5.88
C MET A 103 10.17 -7.74 6.34
N GLY A 104 11.06 -8.28 7.19
CA GLY A 104 12.27 -7.59 7.64
C GLY A 104 13.22 -7.27 6.48
N LYS A 105 13.51 -8.25 5.62
CA LYS A 105 14.32 -8.06 4.41
C LYS A 105 13.71 -7.02 3.47
N LEU A 106 12.39 -7.06 3.28
CA LEU A 106 11.67 -6.10 2.44
C LEU A 106 11.80 -4.67 2.97
N LYS A 107 11.60 -4.46 4.28
CA LYS A 107 11.76 -3.15 4.93
C LYS A 107 13.20 -2.64 4.81
N GLN A 108 14.19 -3.49 5.03
CA GLN A 108 15.60 -3.11 4.90
C GLN A 108 15.95 -2.69 3.47
N ASN A 109 15.49 -3.46 2.47
CA ASN A 109 15.71 -3.13 1.07
C ASN A 109 15.01 -1.81 0.71
N ALA A 110 13.76 -1.63 1.11
CA ALA A 110 13.03 -0.37 0.90
C ALA A 110 13.75 0.83 1.50
N GLN A 111 14.29 0.70 2.72
CA GLN A 111 15.06 1.78 3.36
C GLN A 111 16.36 2.09 2.60
N LYS A 112 17.09 1.06 2.15
CA LYS A 112 18.30 1.23 1.33
C LYS A 112 17.98 1.97 0.03
N PHE A 113 16.90 1.58 -0.66
CA PHE A 113 16.45 2.25 -1.87
C PHE A 113 16.04 3.70 -1.60
N ALA A 114 15.28 3.97 -0.54
CA ALA A 114 14.88 5.32 -0.17
C ALA A 114 16.10 6.22 0.12
N ASN A 115 17.06 5.70 0.88
CA ASN A 115 18.30 6.43 1.19
C ASN A 115 19.14 6.70 -0.06
N ALA A 116 19.27 5.72 -0.96
CA ALA A 116 19.98 5.88 -2.22
C ALA A 116 19.31 6.91 -3.15
N MET A 117 17.98 6.94 -3.18
CA MET A 117 17.23 7.94 -3.95
C MET A 117 17.39 9.34 -3.34
N ASN A 118 17.35 9.46 -2.02
CA ASN A 118 17.51 10.75 -1.35
C ASN A 118 18.93 11.32 -1.54
N SER A 119 19.96 10.49 -1.41
CA SER A 119 21.35 10.91 -1.65
C SER A 119 21.58 11.33 -3.11
N LYS A 120 20.99 10.62 -4.07
CA LYS A 120 21.03 11.00 -5.50
C LYS A 120 20.34 12.34 -5.76
N ARG A 121 19.18 12.58 -5.14
CA ARG A 121 18.46 13.87 -5.24
C ARG A 121 19.25 15.01 -4.61
N LYS A 122 19.85 14.80 -3.43
CA LYS A 122 20.69 15.79 -2.75
C LYS A 122 21.91 16.16 -3.59
N ARG A 123 22.66 15.17 -4.11
CA ARG A 123 23.80 15.42 -5.02
C ARG A 123 23.41 16.16 -6.29
N ALA A 124 22.25 15.84 -6.87
CA ALA A 124 21.74 16.53 -8.05
C ALA A 124 21.32 17.99 -7.75
N ALA A 125 20.78 18.26 -6.56
CA ALA A 125 20.46 19.61 -6.12
C ALA A 125 21.71 20.44 -5.84
N GLU A 126 22.71 19.86 -5.15
CA GLU A 126 24.00 20.50 -4.86
C GLU A 126 24.75 20.87 -6.14
N LYS A 127 24.79 19.97 -7.13
CA LYS A 127 25.44 20.23 -8.42
C LYS A 127 24.76 21.37 -9.19
N LYS A 128 23.43 21.44 -9.17
CA LYS A 128 22.67 22.55 -9.77
C LYS A 128 22.91 23.88 -9.05
N ALA A 129 23.05 23.86 -7.72
CA ALA A 129 23.35 25.06 -6.94
C ALA A 129 24.75 25.63 -7.28
N GLN A 130 25.77 24.76 -7.37
CA GLN A 130 27.13 25.18 -7.77
C GLN A 130 27.19 25.68 -9.22
N GLU A 131 26.47 25.07 -10.17
CA GLU A 131 26.40 25.55 -11.55
C GLU A 131 25.70 26.92 -11.66
N SER A 132 24.71 27.20 -10.80
CA SER A 132 24.03 28.51 -10.77
C SER A 132 24.89 29.64 -10.21
N SER A 133 25.74 29.38 -9.20
CA SER A 133 26.63 30.39 -8.62
C SER A 133 27.82 30.73 -9.54
N GLY A 134 28.27 29.77 -10.36
CA GLY A 134 29.35 29.98 -11.34
C GLY A 134 28.93 30.90 -12.49
N LYS A 135 27.67 30.82 -12.93
CA LYS A 135 27.14 31.66 -14.02
C LYS A 135 26.97 33.11 -13.60
N THR A 136 26.49 33.37 -12.38
CA THR A 136 26.35 34.74 -11.85
C THR A 136 27.67 35.49 -11.73
N PHE A 137 28.79 34.78 -11.50
CA PHE A 137 30.12 35.41 -11.45
C PHE A 137 30.64 35.76 -12.85
N SER A 138 30.51 34.86 -13.84
CA SER A 138 30.95 35.14 -15.21
C SER A 138 30.12 36.24 -15.87
N GLU A 139 28.80 36.24 -15.66
CA GLU A 139 27.86 37.20 -16.27
C GLU A 139 28.07 38.61 -15.69
N SER A 140 28.23 38.71 -14.37
CA SER A 140 28.64 39.96 -13.70
C SER A 140 30.00 40.50 -14.16
N MET A 141 30.93 39.65 -14.57
CA MET A 141 32.27 40.07 -15.01
C MET A 141 32.27 40.59 -16.44
N TYR A 142 31.49 39.98 -17.34
CA TYR A 142 31.33 40.48 -18.72
C TYR A 142 30.55 41.80 -18.75
N ASP A 143 29.51 41.94 -17.93
CA ASP A 143 28.75 43.20 -17.80
C ASP A 143 29.64 44.36 -17.30
N ALA A 144 30.59 44.09 -16.40
CA ALA A 144 31.54 45.08 -15.89
C ALA A 144 32.59 45.50 -16.94
N LEU A 145 33.02 44.57 -17.79
CA LEU A 145 33.99 44.84 -18.85
C LEU A 145 33.37 45.63 -20.01
N ASP A 146 32.13 45.36 -20.39
CA ASP A 146 31.43 46.12 -21.44
C ASP A 146 31.16 47.57 -21.04
N ASN A 147 30.82 47.82 -19.76
CA ASN A 147 30.59 49.17 -19.24
C ASN A 147 31.87 50.02 -19.13
N SER A 148 33.05 49.37 -19.15
CA SER A 148 34.37 50.02 -19.13
C SER A 148 34.88 50.42 -20.52
N ARG A 149 34.25 49.93 -21.60
CA ARG A 149 34.60 50.23 -23.00
C ARG A 149 33.78 51.37 -23.61
N THR A 150 32.69 51.77 -22.96
CA THR A 150 31.77 52.82 -23.43
C THR A 150 32.04 54.20 -22.81
N ARG A 151 33.24 54.44 -22.29
CA ARG A 151 33.70 55.74 -21.76
C ARG A 151 35.00 56.19 -22.42
#